data_AF-A0A3N5HFR0-F1
#
_entry.id   AF-A0A3N5HFR0-F1
#
_cell.length_a   1.000
_cell.length_b   1.000
_cell.length_c   1.000
_cell.angle_alpha   90.00
_cell.angle_beta   90.00
_cell.angle_gamma   90.00
#
_symmetry.space_group_name_H-M   'P 1'
#
loop_
_entity.id
_entity.type
_entity.pdbx_description
1 polymer ?
#
loop_
_entity_poly.entity_id
_entity_poly.type
_entity_poly.pdbx_seq_one_letter_code
_entity_poly.pdbx_strand_id
1 'polypeptide(L)' 'MPTYTISELAREFDVTPRTIRFYEDQRLLAPKRAGAGG' A
#
# COMPACT_ATOMS: atom_id res chain seq x y z
N MET A 1 -15.79 -4.01 3.36
CA MET A 1 -14.74 -3.02 3.64
C MET A 1 -13.86 -2.95 2.41
N PRO A 2 -13.66 -1.76 1.81
CA PRO A 2 -12.82 -1.64 0.61
C PRO A 2 -11.37 -1.97 0.96
N THR A 3 -10.77 -2.91 0.22
CA THR A 3 -9.34 -3.21 0.28
C THR A 3 -8.69 -2.40 -0.83
N TYR A 4 -7.82 -1.45 -0.47
CA TYR A 4 -7.09 -0.64 -1.43
C TYR A 4 -5.74 -1.28 -1.73
N THR A 5 -5.41 -1.37 -3.01
CA THR A 5 -4.08 -1.79 -3.46
C THR A 5 -3.07 -0.65 -3.29
N ILE A 6 -1.78 -1.00 -3.20
CA ILE A 6 -0.69 -0.02 -3.14
C ILE A 6 -0.74 0.95 -4.33
N SER A 7 -1.14 0.45 -5.52
CA SER A 7 -1.25 1.25 -6.73
C SER A 7 -2.40 2.28 -6.68
N GLU A 8 -3.53 1.91 -6.07
CA GLU A 8 -4.65 2.84 -5.87
C GLU A 8 -4.27 3.94 -4.88
N LEU A 9 -3.69 3.57 -3.74
CA LEU A 9 -3.14 4.51 -2.76
C LEU A 9 -2.11 5.45 -3.38
N ALA A 10 -1.18 4.92 -4.16
CA ALA A 10 -0.17 5.73 -4.85
C ALA A 10 -0.81 6.80 -5.74
N ARG A 11 -1.86 6.42 -6.48
CA ARG A 11 -2.57 7.32 -7.39
C ARG A 11 -3.40 8.38 -6.67
N GLU A 12 -4.00 8.02 -5.54
CA GLU A 12 -4.86 8.90 -4.75
C GLU A 12 -4.07 9.95 -3.97
N PHE A 13 -2.86 9.60 -3.52
CA PHE A 13 -1.95 10.48 -2.79
C PHE A 13 -0.94 11.19 -3.70
N ASP A 14 -1.01 11.00 -5.03
CA ASP A 14 -0.05 11.48 -6.02
C ASP A 14 1.42 11.14 -5.65
N VAL A 15 1.61 9.94 -5.10
CA VAL A 15 2.92 9.42 -4.70
C VAL A 15 3.26 8.18 -5.50
N THR A 16 4.54 7.80 -5.49
CA THR A 16 4.93 6.55 -6.15
C THR A 16 4.54 5.32 -5.29
N PRO A 17 4.25 4.16 -5.91
CA PRO A 17 4.08 2.89 -5.18
C PRO A 17 5.28 2.55 -4.28
N ARG A 18 6.47 3.02 -4.64
CA ARG A 18 7.71 2.87 -3.86
C ARG A 18 7.64 3.66 -2.54
N THR A 19 7.04 4.84 -2.54
CA THR A 19 6.81 5.65 -1.32
C THR A 19 5.89 4.93 -0.35
N ILE A 20 4.80 4.32 -0.86
CA ILE A 20 3.88 3.55 -0.02
C ILE A 20 4.57 2.30 0.56
N ARG A 21 5.37 1.57 -0.24
CA ARG A 21 6.19 0.45 0.25
C ARG A 21 7.20 0.87 1.31
N PHE A 22 7.80 2.05 1.16
CA PHE A 22 8.72 2.60 2.14
C PHE A 22 8.05 2.87 3.50
N TYR A 23 6.80 3.31 3.51
CA TYR A 23 6.01 3.43 4.74
C TYR A 23 5.61 2.08 5.34
N GLU A 24 5.37 1.07 4.50
CA GLU A 24 5.17 -0.33 4.94
C GLU A 24 6.43 -0.89 5.61
N ASP A 25 7.59 -0.68 5.00
CA ASP A 25 8.90 -1.13 5.51
C ASP A 25 9.23 -0.44 6.86
N GLN A 26 8.85 0.82 7.01
CA GLN A 26 8.96 1.54 8.27
C GLN A 26 7.90 1.13 9.33
N ARG A 27 7.01 0.18 9.01
CA ARG A 27 5.83 -0.18 9.82
C ARG A 27 4.91 1.01 10.18
N LEU A 28 5.00 2.12 9.44
CA LEU A 28 4.10 3.27 9.56
C LEU A 28 2.73 2.97 8.96
N LEU A 29 2.71 2.15 7.91
CA LEU A 29 1.51 1.65 7.27
C LEU A 29 1.44 0.13 7.47
N ALA A 30 0.38 -0.34 8.13
CA ALA A 30 0.02 -1.75 8.23
C ALA A 30 -1.22 -2.01 7.36
N PRO A 31 -1.12 -1.93 6.02
CA PRO A 31 -2.25 -2.31 5.19
C PRO A 31 -2.56 -3.79 5.49
N LYS A 32 -3.84 -4.13 5.55
CA LYS A 32 -4.26 -5.53 5.49
C LYS A 32 -3.81 -6.04 4.11
N ARG A 33 -2.61 -6.61 4.03
CA ARG A 33 -2.16 -7.35 2.85
C ARG A 33 -3.18 -8.46 2.63
N ALA A 34 -4.09 -8.26 1.68
CA ALA A 34 -4.71 -9.38 0.99
C ALA A 34 -3.55 -10.04 0.26
N GLY A 35 -2.89 -10.98 0.93
CA GLY A 35 -1.65 -11.58 0.46
C GLY A 35 -1.81 -12.05 -0.97
N ALA A 36 -0.83 -11.72 -1.81
CA ALA A 36 -0.50 -12.55 -2.95
C ALA A 36 -0.06 -13.92 -2.41
N GLY A 37 -1.04 -14.76 -2.11
CA GLY A 37 -0.93 -16.17 -1.80
C GLY A 37 -1.83 -16.90 -2.78
N GLY A 38 -1.27 -17.15 -3.97
CA GLY A 38 -1.88 -17.83 -5.09
C GLY A 38 -0.85 -17.95 -6.20
#